data_AF-A0A9W4RT89-F1
#
_entry.id   AF-A0A9W4RT89-F1
#
_cell.length_a   1.000
_cell.length_b   1.000
_cell.length_c   1.000
_cell.angle_alpha   90.00
_cell.angle_beta   90.00
_cell.angle_gamma   90.00
#
_symmetry.space_group_name_H-M   'P 1'
#
loop_
_entity.id
_entity.type
_entity.pdbx_description
1 polymer ?
#
loop_
_entity_poly.entity_id
_entity_poly.type
_entity_poly.pdbx_seq_one_letter_code
_entity_poly.pdbx_strand_id
1 'polypeptide(L)'
;NKSTPSTGVKSVKGVDTASQPGGDTGAWDWRGKGWLFFVGSHWEVLGWGEKKTAAGETERWAVTWFAPTVFTKEGVDIYCDRKEGLSEGTYKDIMAGLKGLEAKEVAEMVEKDMKPVEILLPWKEA
;
A
#
# COMPACT_ATOMS: atom_id res chain seq x y z
N ASN A 1 30.33 -20.44 -5.93
CA ASN A 1 30.02 -19.88 -4.60
C ASN A 1 28.58 -19.39 -4.57
N LYS A 2 27.63 -20.20 -4.08
CA LYS A 2 26.27 -19.74 -3.77
C LYS A 2 26.21 -19.49 -2.27
N SER A 3 26.15 -18.22 -1.87
CA SER A 3 25.98 -17.82 -0.47
C SER A 3 24.57 -18.18 -0.01
N THR A 4 24.46 -18.87 1.12
CA THR A 4 23.20 -19.16 1.81
C THR A 4 22.46 -17.84 2.13
N PRO A 5 21.15 -17.72 1.88
CA PRO A 5 20.40 -16.51 2.21
C PRO A 5 20.45 -16.26 3.72
N SER A 6 20.81 -15.05 4.13
CA SER A 6 20.80 -14.66 5.55
C SER A 6 19.36 -14.68 6.09
N THR A 7 19.12 -15.34 7.22
CA THR A 7 17.82 -15.42 7.92
C THR A 7 17.38 -14.11 8.57
N GLY A 8 18.18 -13.04 8.50
CA GLY A 8 17.86 -11.74 9.10
C GLY A 8 16.87 -10.91 8.28
N VAL A 9 15.93 -10.26 8.98
CA VAL A 9 14.98 -9.28 8.40
C VAL A 9 15.76 -8.20 7.65
N LYS A 10 15.44 -8.01 6.37
CA LYS A 10 15.99 -6.92 5.56
C LYS A 10 15.26 -5.64 5.92
N SER A 11 15.99 -4.54 6.04
CA SER A 11 15.42 -3.22 6.33
C SER A 11 15.84 -2.20 5.30
N VAL A 12 14.91 -1.31 4.97
CA VAL A 12 15.10 -0.13 4.13
C VAL A 12 14.83 1.09 5.00
N LYS A 13 15.71 2.10 4.91
CA LYS A 13 15.60 3.33 5.69
C LYS A 13 15.47 4.52 4.75
N GLY A 14 14.63 5.47 5.11
CA GLY A 14 14.43 6.71 4.35
C GLY A 14 13.69 7.77 5.15
N VAL A 15 13.16 8.77 4.44
CA VAL A 15 12.31 9.85 4.96
C VAL A 15 11.20 10.10 3.97
N ASP A 16 9.97 10.14 4.46
CA ASP A 16 8.80 10.63 3.72
C ASP A 16 8.64 12.14 3.98
N THR A 17 8.39 12.89 2.92
CA THR A 17 8.10 14.33 2.96
C THR A 17 6.81 14.59 2.19
N ALA A 18 5.89 15.39 2.74
CA ALA A 18 4.68 15.78 2.02
C ALA A 18 5.08 16.50 0.71
N SER A 19 4.53 16.05 -0.41
CA SER A 19 4.90 16.54 -1.75
C SER A 19 4.36 17.94 -2.03
N GLN A 20 3.29 18.35 -1.36
CA GLN A 20 2.66 19.64 -1.56
C GLN A 20 2.96 20.61 -0.40
N PRO A 21 3.24 21.89 -0.70
CA PRO A 21 3.37 22.91 0.32
C PRO A 21 2.02 23.17 1.00
N GLY A 22 2.04 23.61 2.26
CA GLY A 22 0.83 24.00 2.99
C GLY A 22 0.19 22.90 3.84
N GLY A 23 0.85 21.75 3.99
CA GLY A 23 0.42 20.69 4.92
C GLY A 23 -0.63 19.74 4.36
N ASP A 24 -0.85 19.73 3.05
CA ASP A 24 -1.59 18.67 2.39
C ASP A 24 -0.82 17.35 2.50
N THR A 25 -1.47 16.33 3.07
CA THR A 25 -0.90 15.01 3.35
C THR A 25 -1.46 13.93 2.42
N GLY A 26 -2.04 14.32 1.28
CA GLY A 26 -2.51 13.38 0.25
C GLY A 26 -1.40 12.74 -0.57
N ALA A 27 -0.26 13.41 -0.74
CA ALA A 27 0.86 12.97 -1.57
C ALA A 27 2.21 13.12 -0.87
N TRP A 28 3.10 12.16 -1.09
CA TRP A 28 4.36 12.02 -0.36
C TRP A 28 5.50 11.58 -1.26
N ASP A 29 6.66 12.17 -1.03
CA ASP A 29 7.93 11.76 -1.61
C ASP A 29 8.79 11.08 -0.55
N TRP A 30 9.16 9.84 -0.81
CA TRP A 30 10.12 9.11 -0.01
C TRP A 30 11.51 9.23 -0.62
N ARG A 31 12.52 9.44 0.24
CA ARG A 31 13.93 9.44 -0.14
C ARG A 31 14.70 8.42 0.68
N GLY A 32 15.43 7.54 0.00
CA GLY A 32 16.30 6.56 0.65
C GLY A 32 17.43 7.21 1.46
N LYS A 33 17.93 6.49 2.46
CA LYS A 33 19.08 6.89 3.29
C LYS A 33 20.29 6.00 3.05
N GLY A 34 21.48 6.51 3.39
CA GLY A 34 22.73 5.77 3.27
C GLY A 34 23.05 5.46 1.82
N TRP A 35 23.24 4.18 1.49
CA TRP A 35 23.54 3.76 0.12
C TRP A 35 22.37 3.96 -0.86
N LEU A 36 21.13 4.05 -0.35
CA LEU A 36 19.92 4.29 -1.16
C LEU A 36 19.63 5.79 -1.34
N PHE A 37 20.56 6.69 -1.02
CA PHE A 37 20.29 8.14 -1.07
C PHE A 37 19.86 8.66 -2.44
N PHE A 38 20.14 7.93 -3.52
CA PHE A 38 19.73 8.29 -4.89
C PHE A 38 18.34 7.75 -5.26
N VAL A 39 17.79 6.86 -4.45
CA VAL A 39 16.48 6.24 -4.67
C VAL A 39 15.40 7.13 -4.09
N GLY A 40 14.33 7.33 -4.85
CA GLY A 40 13.11 7.94 -4.36
C GLY A 40 11.89 7.21 -4.88
N SER A 41 10.76 7.45 -4.23
CA SER A 41 9.45 7.02 -4.68
C SER A 41 8.43 8.11 -4.38
N HIS A 42 7.39 8.17 -5.19
CA HIS A 42 6.25 9.05 -4.98
C HIS A 42 5.02 8.19 -4.70
N TRP A 43 4.23 8.53 -3.70
CA TRP A 43 3.02 7.79 -3.35
C TRP A 43 1.93 8.72 -2.81
N GLU A 44 0.68 8.32 -3.03
CA GLU A 44 -0.50 9.10 -2.69
C GLU A 44 -1.53 8.26 -1.93
N VAL A 45 -2.30 8.89 -1.04
CA VAL A 45 -3.48 8.31 -0.42
C VAL A 45 -4.68 8.59 -1.33
N LEU A 46 -5.18 7.56 -2.00
CA LEU A 46 -6.35 7.66 -2.87
C LEU A 46 -7.66 7.74 -2.09
N GLY A 47 -7.68 7.13 -0.89
CA GLY A 47 -8.85 7.13 -0.04
C GLY A 47 -8.62 6.36 1.25
N TRP A 48 -9.45 6.63 2.24
CA TRP A 48 -9.45 5.92 3.51
C TRP A 48 -10.85 5.96 4.12
N GLY A 49 -11.11 5.08 5.08
CA GLY A 49 -12.40 5.07 5.76
C GLY A 49 -12.49 4.07 6.89
N GLU A 50 -13.62 4.13 7.58
CA GLU A 50 -13.98 3.20 8.63
C GLU A 50 -15.37 2.60 8.34
N LYS A 51 -15.55 1.31 8.59
CA LYS A 51 -16.84 0.63 8.43
C LYS A 51 -17.08 -0.35 9.57
N LYS A 52 -18.33 -0.47 10.02
CA LYS A 52 -18.73 -1.50 10.98
C LYS A 52 -18.87 -2.84 10.27
N THR A 53 -18.20 -3.87 10.76
CA THR A 53 -18.37 -5.25 10.27
C THR A 53 -19.67 -5.84 10.80
N ALA A 54 -20.09 -6.99 10.24
CA ALA A 54 -21.26 -7.71 10.74
C ALA A 54 -21.13 -8.15 12.21
N ALA A 55 -19.89 -8.30 12.70
CA ALA A 55 -19.58 -8.61 14.09
C ALA A 55 -19.59 -7.37 15.03
N GLY A 56 -19.86 -6.17 14.50
CA GLY A 56 -19.90 -4.91 15.26
C GLY A 56 -18.54 -4.25 15.47
N GLU A 57 -17.46 -4.85 14.99
CA GLU A 57 -16.10 -4.31 15.04
C GLU A 57 -15.95 -3.14 14.04
N THR A 58 -15.09 -2.18 14.35
CA THR A 58 -14.71 -1.13 13.38
C THR A 58 -13.53 -1.63 12.56
N GLU A 59 -13.73 -1.74 11.25
CA GLU A 59 -12.70 -2.00 10.25
C GLU A 59 -12.24 -0.67 9.65
N ARG A 60 -10.93 -0.42 9.68
CA ARG A 60 -10.33 0.77 9.06
C ARG A 60 -9.48 0.37 7.89
N TRP A 61 -9.53 1.17 6.85
CA TRP A 61 -8.82 0.89 5.61
C TRP A 61 -8.24 2.16 5.00
N ALA A 62 -7.19 1.99 4.23
CA ALA A 62 -6.60 3.02 3.40
C ALA A 62 -6.18 2.40 2.07
N VAL A 63 -6.29 3.17 1.01
CA VAL A 63 -5.80 2.82 -0.31
C VAL A 63 -4.72 3.80 -0.69
N THR A 64 -3.56 3.28 -1.08
CA THR A 64 -2.47 4.10 -1.60
C THR A 64 -2.17 3.73 -3.04
N TRP A 65 -1.72 4.71 -3.81
CA TRP A 65 -1.09 4.51 -5.10
C TRP A 65 0.38 4.87 -4.98
N PHE A 66 1.24 4.20 -5.75
CA PHE A 66 2.66 4.55 -5.82
C PHE A 66 3.15 4.55 -7.27
N ALA A 67 3.88 5.60 -7.61
CA ALA A 67 4.53 5.76 -8.91
C ALA A 67 5.63 4.70 -9.11
N PRO A 68 5.95 4.33 -10.37
CA PRO A 68 7.02 3.40 -10.64
C PRO A 68 8.38 3.95 -10.18
N THR A 69 9.23 3.07 -9.67
CA THR A 69 10.63 3.36 -9.35
C THR A 69 11.55 2.57 -10.28
N VAL A 70 12.87 2.74 -10.14
CA VAL A 70 13.84 1.89 -10.86
C VAL A 70 13.80 0.42 -10.41
N PHE A 71 13.11 0.10 -9.31
CA PHE A 71 13.03 -1.26 -8.74
C PHE A 71 11.62 -1.84 -8.71
N THR A 72 10.60 -0.99 -8.74
CA THR A 72 9.20 -1.38 -8.58
C THR A 72 8.39 -0.82 -9.74
N LYS A 73 7.42 -1.61 -10.21
CA LYS A 73 6.38 -1.09 -11.10
C LYS A 73 5.47 -0.15 -10.31
N GLU A 74 4.66 0.62 -11.03
CA GLU A 74 3.52 1.32 -10.45
C GLU A 74 2.57 0.31 -9.77
N GLY A 75 1.85 0.75 -8.73
CA GLY A 75 0.92 -0.11 -8.05
C GLY A 75 -0.06 0.60 -7.12
N VAL A 76 -1.00 -0.19 -6.61
CA VAL A 76 -2.01 0.21 -5.62
C VAL A 76 -2.01 -0.82 -4.50
N ASP A 77 -1.94 -0.33 -3.27
CA ASP A 77 -2.05 -1.16 -2.07
C ASP A 77 -3.33 -0.82 -1.31
N ILE A 78 -3.97 -1.86 -0.76
CA ILE A 78 -5.09 -1.70 0.16
C ILE A 78 -4.64 -2.19 1.54
N TYR A 79 -4.62 -1.27 2.50
CA TYR A 79 -4.29 -1.52 3.90
C TYR A 79 -5.56 -1.71 4.71
N CYS A 80 -5.46 -2.54 5.75
CA CYS A 80 -6.51 -2.78 6.73
C CYS A 80 -5.88 -2.94 8.12
N ASP A 81 -6.56 -2.46 9.16
CA ASP A 81 -6.11 -2.65 10.54
C ASP A 81 -6.44 -4.04 11.13
N ARG A 82 -7.23 -4.85 10.42
CA ARG A 82 -7.63 -6.20 10.84
C ARG A 82 -6.66 -7.27 10.37
N LYS A 83 -6.31 -8.20 11.26
CA LYS A 83 -5.37 -9.29 10.99
C LYS A 83 -5.90 -10.31 9.99
N GLU A 84 -7.21 -10.45 9.90
CA GLU A 84 -7.90 -11.37 8.98
C GLU A 84 -8.07 -10.75 7.59
N GLY A 85 -7.71 -9.47 7.41
CA GLY A 85 -7.95 -8.70 6.20
C GLY A 85 -9.31 -7.99 6.22
N LEU A 86 -9.62 -7.34 5.10
CA LEU A 86 -10.89 -6.64 4.90
C LEU A 86 -12.06 -7.62 4.89
N SER A 87 -13.22 -7.17 5.38
CA SER A 87 -14.47 -7.86 5.10
C SER A 87 -14.74 -7.87 3.59
N GLU A 88 -15.37 -8.93 3.10
CA GLU A 88 -15.67 -9.08 1.67
C GLU A 88 -16.50 -7.90 1.13
N GLY A 89 -17.42 -7.39 1.94
CA GLY A 89 -18.24 -6.22 1.58
C GLY A 89 -17.41 -4.96 1.41
N THR A 90 -16.54 -4.62 2.37
CA THR A 90 -15.65 -3.45 2.25
C THR A 90 -14.71 -3.60 1.05
N TYR A 91 -14.14 -4.79 0.84
CA TYR A 91 -13.27 -5.03 -0.29
C TYR A 91 -13.99 -4.79 -1.63
N LYS A 92 -15.22 -5.29 -1.78
CA LYS A 92 -16.05 -5.03 -2.99
C LYS A 92 -16.32 -3.55 -3.19
N ASP A 93 -16.67 -2.83 -2.13
CA ASP A 93 -16.95 -1.39 -2.19
C ASP A 93 -15.70 -0.60 -2.64
N ILE A 94 -14.54 -0.90 -2.05
CA ILE A 94 -13.26 -0.27 -2.43
C ILE A 94 -12.93 -0.59 -3.90
N MET A 95 -13.05 -1.85 -4.31
CA MET A 95 -12.77 -2.25 -5.69
C MET A 95 -13.71 -1.58 -6.70
N ALA A 96 -14.99 -1.41 -6.35
CA ALA A 96 -15.94 -0.68 -7.17
C ALA A 96 -15.55 0.81 -7.28
N GLY A 97 -15.16 1.42 -6.17
CA GLY A 97 -14.65 2.80 -6.15
C GLY A 97 -13.41 2.98 -7.03
N LEU A 98 -12.42 2.09 -6.90
CA LEU A 98 -11.18 2.15 -7.68
C LEU A 98 -11.41 1.99 -9.19
N LYS A 99 -12.32 1.09 -9.59
CA LYS A 99 -12.70 0.91 -11.01
C LYS A 99 -13.52 2.08 -11.55
N GLY A 100 -14.19 2.83 -10.68
CA GLY A 100 -14.98 4.01 -11.03
C GLY A 100 -14.17 5.32 -11.06
N LEU A 101 -12.88 5.28 -10.77
CA LEU A 101 -12.02 6.47 -10.82
C LEU A 101 -11.92 7.00 -12.26
N GLU A 102 -11.91 8.33 -12.39
CA GLU A 102 -11.67 9.00 -13.68
C GLU A 102 -10.22 8.83 -14.16
N ALA A 103 -9.30 8.52 -13.23
CA ALA A 103 -7.91 8.14 -13.52
C ALA A 103 -7.87 6.73 -14.14
N LYS A 104 -7.99 6.68 -15.47
CA LYS A 104 -8.10 5.44 -16.24
C LYS A 104 -6.92 4.50 -16.04
N GLU A 105 -5.72 5.02 -15.94
CA GLU A 105 -4.50 4.24 -15.76
C GLU A 105 -4.55 3.43 -14.46
N VAL A 106 -5.04 4.04 -13.38
CA VAL A 106 -5.22 3.36 -12.08
C VAL A 106 -6.35 2.33 -12.17
N ALA A 107 -7.49 2.69 -12.78
CA ALA A 107 -8.63 1.79 -12.92
C ALA A 107 -8.26 0.54 -13.74
N GLU A 108 -7.58 0.70 -14.87
CA GLU A 108 -7.10 -0.39 -15.73
C GLU A 108 -6.08 -1.28 -15.02
N MET A 109 -5.14 -0.69 -14.27
CA MET A 109 -4.16 -1.43 -13.47
C MET A 109 -4.85 -2.26 -12.38
N VAL A 110 -5.84 -1.69 -11.68
CA VAL A 110 -6.61 -2.41 -10.66
C VAL A 110 -7.39 -3.57 -11.29
N GLU A 111 -7.98 -3.39 -12.46
CA GLU A 111 -8.71 -4.46 -13.14
C GLU A 111 -7.80 -5.61 -13.58
N LYS A 112 -6.60 -5.29 -14.05
CA LYS A 112 -5.67 -6.27 -14.63
C LYS A 112 -4.81 -6.99 -13.60
N ASP A 113 -4.27 -6.25 -12.64
CA ASP A 113 -3.13 -6.68 -11.83
C ASP A 113 -3.44 -6.84 -10.33
N MET A 114 -4.56 -6.30 -9.83
CA MET A 114 -4.93 -6.40 -8.42
C MET A 114 -5.17 -7.87 -8.02
N LYS A 115 -4.49 -8.31 -6.96
CA LYS A 115 -4.60 -9.67 -6.43
C LYS A 115 -4.79 -9.64 -4.92
N PRO A 116 -5.63 -10.52 -4.36
CA PRO A 116 -5.68 -10.69 -2.92
C PRO A 116 -4.32 -11.18 -2.44
N VAL A 117 -3.78 -10.52 -1.42
CA VAL A 117 -2.58 -11.00 -0.74
C VAL A 117 -3.01 -12.01 0.31
N GLU A 118 -2.46 -13.22 0.23
CA GLU A 118 -2.61 -14.19 1.32
C GLU A 118 -1.92 -13.64 2.57
N ILE A 119 -2.68 -13.46 3.65
CA ILE A 119 -2.15 -12.95 4.91
C ILE A 119 -1.42 -14.10 5.64
N LEU A 120 -0.21 -14.36 5.18
CA LEU A 120 0.75 -15.29 5.78
C LEU A 120 1.81 -14.49 6.55
N LEU A 121 1.41 -13.88 7.67
CA LEU A 121 2.35 -13.14 8.51
C LEU A 121 3.32 -14.13 9.18
N PRO A 122 4.65 -14.03 8.94
CA PRO A 122 5.62 -14.99 9.46
C PRO A 122 5.83 -14.89 10.97
N TRP A 123 5.30 -13.84 11.62
CA TRP A 123 5.23 -13.71 13.08
C TRP A 123 3.85 -14.12 13.63
N LYS A 124 3.14 -15.04 12.98
CA LYS A 124 2.02 -15.78 13.59
C LYS A 124 2.47 -16.70 14.74
N GLU A 125 3.50 -16.29 15.49
CA GLU A 125 4.00 -16.98 16.67
C GLU A 125 3.47 -16.32 17.94
N ALA A 126 2.72 -17.14 18.70
CA ALA A 126 2.11 -17.00 20.03
C ALA A 126 0.82 -16.18 20.15
#